data_AF-A0A2H0ERA3-F1
#
_entry.id   AF-A0A2H0ERA3-F1
#
_cell.length_a   1.000
_cell.length_b   1.000
_cell.length_c   1.000
_cell.angle_alpha   90.00
_cell.angle_beta   90.00
_cell.angle_gamma   90.00
#
_symmetry.space_group_name_H-M   'P 1'
#
loop_
_entity.id
_entity.type
_entity.pdbx_description
1 polymer ?
#
loop_
_entity_poly.entity_id
_entity_poly.type
_entity_poly.pdbx_seq_one_letter_code
_entity_poly.pdbx_strand_id
1 'polypeptide(L)'
;ETFAHHQHLVDIADSAARMGLISPALAAVGGADFDPYACDDAEQVLRVAVELGVAVNHVNRAMGLHDVYPFVLTAAVREKLAFAHRWIGAAA
;
A
#
# COMPACT_ATOMS: atom_id res chain seq x y z
N GLU A 1 13.66 -4.64 -8.57
CA GLU A 1 12.97 -3.73 -7.63
C GLU A 1 11.44 -3.89 -7.63
N THR A 2 10.76 -4.09 -8.77
CA THR A 2 9.28 -4.14 -8.84
C THR A 2 8.59 -5.15 -7.92
N PHE A 3 9.02 -6.42 -7.90
CA PHE A 3 8.43 -7.45 -7.03
C PHE A 3 8.57 -7.09 -5.54
N ALA A 4 9.79 -6.76 -5.11
CA ALA A 4 10.05 -6.40 -3.72
C ALA A 4 9.26 -5.14 -3.29
N HIS A 5 9.13 -4.14 -4.17
CA HIS A 5 8.34 -2.95 -3.89
C HIS A 5 6.84 -3.26 -3.81
N HIS A 6 6.32 -4.11 -4.70
CA HIS A 6 4.93 -4.58 -4.61
C HIS A 6 4.67 -5.29 -3.27
N GLN A 7 5.53 -6.23 -2.88
CA GLN A 7 5.39 -6.93 -1.59
C GLN A 7 5.42 -5.95 -0.42
N HIS A 8 6.36 -4.99 -0.44
CA HIS A 8 6.45 -3.98 0.60
C HIS A 8 5.17 -3.13 0.73
N LEU A 9 4.50 -2.80 -0.39
CA LEU A 9 3.22 -2.07 -0.37
C LEU A 9 2.07 -2.93 0.16
N VAL A 10 2.03 -4.23 -0.17
CA VAL A 10 1.10 -5.20 0.41
C VAL A 10 1.29 -5.27 1.93
N ASP A 11 2.53 -5.39 2.40
CA ASP A 11 2.88 -5.48 3.81
C ASP A 11 2.47 -4.21 4.59
N ILE A 12 2.61 -3.02 3.98
CA ILE A 12 2.15 -1.75 4.57
C ILE A 12 0.62 -1.76 4.74
N ALA A 13 -0.12 -2.20 3.73
CA ALA A 13 -1.57 -2.26 3.79
C ALA A 13 -2.06 -3.25 4.85
N ASP A 14 -1.43 -4.43 4.94
CA ASP A 14 -1.75 -5.46 5.93
C ASP A 14 -1.46 -4.95 7.34
N SER A 15 -0.27 -4.39 7.55
CA SER A 15 0.14 -3.84 8.84
C SER A 15 -0.86 -2.78 9.32
N ALA A 16 -1.33 -1.91 8.44
CA ALA A 16 -2.31 -0.89 8.80
C ALA A 16 -3.68 -1.48 9.16
N ALA A 17 -4.18 -2.45 8.40
CA ALA A 17 -5.42 -3.14 8.72
C ALA A 17 -5.34 -3.85 10.08
N ARG A 18 -4.26 -4.60 10.33
CA ARG A 18 -4.04 -5.36 11.57
C ARG A 18 -3.79 -4.49 12.79
N MET A 19 -3.22 -3.31 12.61
CA MET A 19 -3.03 -2.33 13.69
C MET A 19 -4.28 -1.46 13.92
N GLY A 20 -5.36 -1.67 13.16
CA GLY A 20 -6.60 -0.90 13.30
C GLY A 20 -6.44 0.57 12.92
N LEU A 21 -5.50 0.89 12.01
CA LEU A 21 -5.39 2.23 11.45
C LEU A 21 -6.63 2.54 10.61
N ILE A 22 -6.98 3.81 10.53
CA ILE A 22 -8.16 4.26 9.79
C ILE A 22 -7.71 5.23 8.71
N SER A 23 -8.14 4.96 7.49
CA SER A 23 -7.98 5.85 6.35
C SER A 23 -9.16 5.69 5.39
N PRO A 24 -9.57 6.73 4.65
CA PRO A 24 -10.59 6.62 3.61
C PRO A 24 -10.36 5.46 2.63
N ALA A 25 -9.13 5.28 2.16
CA ALA A 25 -8.81 4.18 1.24
C ALA A 25 -9.00 2.80 1.88
N LEU A 26 -8.59 2.63 3.14
CA LEU A 26 -8.71 1.35 3.86
C LEU A 26 -10.16 1.04 4.23
N ALA A 27 -10.92 2.05 4.65
CA ALA A 27 -12.34 1.91 4.93
C ALA A 27 -13.14 1.46 3.69
N ALA A 28 -12.74 1.90 2.49
CA ALA A 28 -13.39 1.53 1.24
C ALA A 28 -13.20 0.06 0.85
N VAL A 29 -12.25 -0.66 1.48
CA VAL A 29 -11.90 -2.06 1.14
C VAL A 29 -12.12 -3.03 2.32
N GLY A 30 -12.89 -2.62 3.34
CA GLY A 30 -13.23 -3.47 4.48
C GLY A 30 -12.52 -3.12 5.79
N GLY A 31 -11.69 -2.09 5.82
CA GLY A 31 -11.09 -1.60 7.06
C GLY A 31 -10.14 -2.64 7.69
N ALA A 32 -10.42 -3.01 8.94
CA ALA A 32 -9.65 -4.02 9.68
C ALA A 32 -9.79 -5.44 9.09
N ASP A 33 -10.86 -5.71 8.34
CA ASP A 33 -11.09 -7.02 7.70
C ASP A 33 -10.45 -7.11 6.31
N PHE A 34 -9.76 -6.06 5.85
CA PHE A 34 -9.07 -6.08 4.56
C PHE A 34 -7.87 -7.04 4.59
N ASP A 35 -7.89 -8.04 3.70
CA ASP A 35 -6.76 -8.91 3.43
C ASP A 35 -6.11 -8.53 2.08
N PRO A 36 -5.00 -7.77 2.10
CA PRO A 36 -4.34 -7.32 0.87
C PRO A 36 -3.58 -8.45 0.15
N TYR A 37 -3.30 -9.58 0.81
CA TYR A 37 -2.68 -10.74 0.17
C TYR A 37 -3.67 -11.54 -0.66
N ALA A 38 -4.95 -11.52 -0.26
CA ALA A 38 -6.05 -12.15 -0.97
C ALA A 38 -6.81 -11.19 -1.91
N CYS A 39 -6.42 -9.92 -1.97
CA CYS A 39 -7.05 -8.92 -2.83
C CYS A 39 -6.59 -9.08 -4.28
N ASP A 40 -7.51 -9.32 -5.22
CA ASP A 40 -7.20 -9.45 -6.65
C ASP A 40 -6.96 -8.09 -7.36
N ASP A 41 -7.47 -7.01 -6.79
CA ASP A 41 -7.39 -5.67 -7.36
C ASP A 41 -6.15 -4.93 -6.82
N ALA A 42 -5.09 -4.94 -7.62
CA ALA A 42 -3.85 -4.26 -7.28
C ALA A 42 -4.05 -2.78 -6.92
N GLU A 43 -4.97 -2.06 -7.58
CA GLU A 43 -5.14 -0.62 -7.32
C GLU A 43 -5.74 -0.36 -5.93
N GLN A 44 -6.54 -1.30 -5.39
CA GLN A 44 -7.02 -1.20 -4.01
C GLN A 44 -5.87 -1.24 -3.01
N VAL A 45 -4.98 -2.22 -3.15
CA VAL A 45 -3.78 -2.34 -2.30
C VAL A 45 -2.87 -1.12 -2.46
N LEU A 46 -2.58 -0.71 -3.70
CA LEU A 46 -1.69 0.43 -3.98
C LEU A 46 -2.25 1.73 -3.42
N ARG A 47 -3.56 1.97 -3.53
CA ARG A 47 -4.21 3.16 -2.99
C ARG A 47 -4.09 3.22 -1.47
N VAL A 48 -4.38 2.11 -0.78
CA VAL A 48 -4.24 2.01 0.69
C VAL A 48 -2.81 2.30 1.12
N ALA A 49 -1.83 1.60 0.54
CA ALA A 49 -0.43 1.74 0.91
C ALA A 49 0.12 3.15 0.66
N VAL A 50 -0.24 3.78 -0.46
CA VAL A 50 0.18 5.15 -0.79
C VAL A 50 -0.44 6.17 0.18
N GLU A 51 -1.74 6.07 0.47
CA GLU A 51 -2.42 6.99 1.38
C GLU A 51 -1.80 6.91 2.79
N LEU A 52 -1.51 5.70 3.27
CA LEU A 52 -0.83 5.49 4.54
C LEU A 52 0.61 6.00 4.54
N GLY A 53 1.38 5.75 3.47
CA GLY A 53 2.73 6.28 3.34
C GLY A 53 2.77 7.81 3.41
N VAL A 54 1.81 8.47 2.74
CA VAL A 54 1.64 9.93 2.81
C VAL A 54 1.27 10.37 4.23
N ALA A 55 0.35 9.67 4.90
CA ALA A 55 -0.03 9.98 6.28
C ALA A 55 1.16 9.87 7.25
N VAL A 56 1.97 8.81 7.14
CA VAL A 56 3.19 8.63 7.94
C VAL A 56 4.19 9.76 7.71
N ASN A 57 4.40 10.16 6.45
CA ASN A 57 5.25 11.31 6.14
C ASN A 57 4.74 12.61 6.78
N HIS A 58 3.41 12.85 6.79
CA HIS A 58 2.84 14.00 7.48
C HIS A 58 3.10 13.99 8.99
N VAL A 59 2.92 12.84 9.65
CA VAL A 59 3.21 12.69 11.08
C VAL A 59 4.70 12.94 11.36
N ASN A 60 5.59 12.38 10.55
CA ASN A 60 7.03 12.58 10.72
C ASN A 60 7.44 14.05 10.58
N ARG A 61 6.89 14.76 9.59
CA ARG A 61 7.15 16.20 9.44
C ARG A 61 6.68 17.00 10.64
N ALA A 62 5.54 16.65 11.25
CA ALA A 62 5.06 17.30 12.47
C ALA A 62 5.99 17.07 13.68
N MET A 63 6.74 15.97 13.68
CA MET A 63 7.77 15.67 14.67
C MET A 63 9.15 16.26 14.33
N GLY A 64 9.29 16.99 13.23
CA GLY A 64 10.59 17.52 12.76
C GLY A 64 11.50 16.45 12.13
N LEU A 65 10.96 15.30 11.75
CA LEU A 65 11.67 14.22 11.07
C LEU A 65 11.49 14.31 9.55
N HIS A 66 12.40 13.65 8.82
CA HIS A 66 12.30 13.50 7.37
C HIS A 66 11.19 12.50 7.00
N ASP A 67 10.69 12.61 5.77
CA ASP A 67 9.79 11.64 5.17
C ASP A 67 10.50 10.26 5.14
N VAL A 68 9.91 9.26 5.80
CA VAL A 68 10.47 7.89 5.82
C VAL A 68 10.10 7.11 4.57
N TYR A 69 9.08 7.59 3.84
CA TYR A 69 8.61 6.96 2.62
C TYR A 69 8.32 8.00 1.52
N PRO A 70 9.34 8.72 1.00
CA PRO A 70 9.20 9.90 0.12
C PRO A 70 9.06 9.55 -1.37
N PHE A 71 8.18 8.62 -1.72
CA PHE A 71 8.00 8.15 -3.10
C PHE A 71 6.64 8.57 -3.67
N VAL A 72 6.58 8.66 -5.00
CA VAL A 72 5.34 8.89 -5.76
C VAL A 72 5.24 7.80 -6.82
N LEU A 73 4.12 7.08 -6.84
CA LEU A 73 3.85 6.09 -7.88
C LEU A 73 3.29 6.76 -9.13
N THR A 74 4.13 6.88 -10.16
CA THR A 74 3.69 7.32 -11.50
C THR A 74 2.78 6.27 -12.14
N ALA A 75 2.00 6.66 -13.15
CA ALA A 75 1.13 5.74 -13.88
C ALA A 75 1.89 4.49 -14.39
N ALA A 76 3.05 4.68 -15.02
CA ALA A 76 3.88 3.58 -15.50
C ALA A 76 4.41 2.66 -14.38
N VAL A 77 4.68 3.19 -13.18
CA VAL A 77 5.07 2.38 -12.03
C VAL A 77 3.88 1.57 -11.51
N ARG A 78 2.69 2.18 -11.44
CA ARG A 78 1.45 1.49 -11.04
C ARG A 78 1.13 0.33 -11.98
N GLU A 79 1.26 0.53 -13.29
CA GLU A 79 1.09 -0.54 -14.28
C GLU A 79 2.06 -1.72 -14.06
N LYS A 80 3.34 -1.41 -13.78
CA LYS A 80 4.35 -2.43 -13.46
C LYS A 80 4.02 -3.19 -12.17
N LEU A 81 3.56 -2.49 -11.13
CA LEU A 81 3.18 -3.10 -9.86
C LEU A 81 1.90 -3.95 -10.03
N ALA A 82 0.93 -3.49 -10.80
CA ALA A 82 -0.27 -4.26 -11.13
C ALA A 82 0.05 -5.52 -11.95
N PHE A 83 1.03 -5.43 -12.87
CA PHE A 83 1.54 -6.62 -13.56
C PHE A 83 2.15 -7.62 -12.57
N ALA A 84 3.03 -7.17 -11.66
CA ALA A 84 3.64 -8.03 -10.65
C ALA A 84 2.58 -8.68 -9.75
N HIS A 85 1.60 -7.89 -9.28
CA HIS A 85 0.49 -8.35 -8.46
C HIS A 85 -0.25 -9.53 -9.11
N ARG A 86 -0.66 -9.40 -10.39
CA ARG A 86 -1.33 -10.49 -11.12
C ARG A 86 -0.44 -11.71 -11.29
N TRP A 87 0.85 -11.50 -11.56
CA TRP A 87 1.79 -12.61 -11.79
C TRP A 87 2.01 -13.44 -10.54
N ILE A 88 2.05 -12.79 -9.36
CA ILE A 88 2.18 -13.45 -8.06
C ILE A 88 0.88 -14.19 -7.70
N GLY A 89 -0.27 -13.52 -7.84
CA GLY A 89 -1.57 -14.15 -7.58
C GLY A 89 -1.87 -15.35 -8.50
N ALA A 90 -1.37 -15.32 -9.75
CA ALA A 90 -1.47 -16.46 -10.67
C ALA A 90 -0.50 -17.62 -10.37
N ALA A 91 0.50 -17.40 -9.51
CA ALA A 91 1.51 -18.39 -9.14
C ALA A 91 1.24 -19.07 -7.78
N ALA A 92 0.24 -18.58 -7.03
CA ALA A 92 -0.25 -19.14 -5.77
C ALA A 92 -1.39 -20.14 -6.01
#